data_AF-A0A6G4D5V7-F1
#
_entry.id   AF-A0A6G4D5V7-F1
#
_cell.length_a   1.000
_cell.length_b   1.000
_cell.length_c   1.000
_cell.angle_alpha   90.00
_cell.angle_beta   90.00
_cell.angle_gamma   90.00
#
_symmetry.space_group_name_H-M   'P 1'
#
loop_
_entity.id
_entity.type
_entity.pdbx_description
1 polymer ?
#
loop_
_entity_poly.entity_id
_entity_poly.type
_entity_poly.pdbx_seq_one_letter_code
_entity_poly.pdbx_strand_id
1 'polypeptide(L)' 'MIYTITFNPALDYVVKVEDFKTGNLNRTSYEKIYAGGKGINVSI' A
#
# COMPACT_ATOMS: atom_id res chain seq x y z
N MET A 1 -10.98 26.65 -0.56
CA MET A 1 -11.05 25.20 -0.25
C MET A 1 -10.35 24.45 -1.38
N ILE A 2 -9.49 23.49 -1.08
CA ILE A 2 -8.77 22.69 -2.08
C ILE A 2 -9.33 21.27 -2.03
N TYR A 3 -9.64 20.70 -3.19
CA TYR A 3 -10.21 19.36 -3.33
C TYR A 3 -9.35 18.54 -4.28
N THR A 4 -9.21 17.25 -3.98
CA THR A 4 -8.54 16.27 -4.83
C THR A 4 -9.54 15.19 -5.25
N ILE A 5 -9.32 14.59 -6.41
CA ILE A 5 -10.13 13.48 -6.92
C ILE A 5 -9.18 12.33 -7.26
N THR A 6 -9.52 11.13 -6.81
CA THR A 6 -8.89 9.88 -7.25
C THR A 6 -9.96 8.99 -7.83
N PHE A 7 -9.95 8.77 -9.15
CA PHE A 7 -10.93 7.89 -9.80
C PHE A 7 -10.68 6.40 -9.52
N ASN A 8 -9.44 6.03 -9.22
CA ASN A 8 -9.05 4.67 -8.88
C ASN A 8 -8.30 4.66 -7.53
N PRO A 9 -9.01 4.83 -6.41
CA PRO A 9 -8.39 4.72 -5.08
C PRO A 9 -7.96 3.28 -4.83
N ALA A 10 -6.98 3.09 -3.95
CA ALA A 10 -6.44 1.79 -3.60
C ALA A 10 -6.26 1.65 -2.09
N LEU A 11 -6.21 0.41 -1.63
CA LEU A 11 -5.61 0.08 -0.34
C LEU A 11 -4.20 -0.42 -0.61
N ASP A 12 -3.21 0.39 -0.26
CA ASP A 12 -1.81 0.04 -0.43
C ASP A 12 -1.42 -0.91 0.71
N TYR A 13 -1.30 -2.20 0.37
CA TYR A 13 -0.90 -3.23 1.31
C TYR A 13 0.61 -3.45 1.25
N VAL A 14 1.32 -2.88 2.22
CA VAL A 14 2.78 -3.01 2.34
C VAL A 14 3.09 -4.17 3.25
N VAL A 15 3.79 -5.16 2.70
CA VAL A 15 4.27 -6.34 3.44
C VAL A 15 5.79 -6.36 3.44
N LYS A 16 6.36 -6.81 4.56
CA LYS A 16 7.81 -7.05 4.68
C LYS A 16 8.05 -8.53 4.92
N VAL A 17 9.04 -9.07 4.21
CA VAL A 17 9.55 -10.42 4.36
C VAL A 17 11.07 -10.30 4.52
N GLU A 18 11.66 -11.02 5.48
CA GLU A 18 13.10 -10.89 5.76
C GLU A 18 13.98 -11.64 4.74
N ASP A 19 13.57 -12.83 4.31
CA ASP A 19 14.32 -13.70 3.40
C ASP A 19 13.40 -14.16 2.25
N PHE A 20 13.13 -13.26 1.31
CA PHE A 20 12.20 -13.51 0.22
C PHE A 20 12.73 -14.57 -0.74
N LYS A 21 12.03 -15.70 -0.83
CA LYS A 21 12.37 -16.84 -1.70
C LYS A 21 11.28 -17.10 -2.71
N THR A 22 11.59 -16.87 -3.98
CA THR A 22 10.69 -17.18 -5.09
C THR A 22 10.41 -18.68 -5.15
N GLY A 23 9.17 -19.07 -5.48
CA GLY A 23 8.73 -20.47 -5.55
C GLY A 23 8.56 -21.17 -4.21
N ASN A 24 8.74 -20.47 -3.08
CA ASN A 24 8.57 -21.00 -1.73
C ASN A 24 7.46 -20.26 -0.97
N LEU A 25 6.99 -20.86 0.13
CA LEU A 25 6.11 -20.18 1.07
C LEU A 25 6.89 -19.12 1.83
N ASN A 26 6.52 -17.86 1.65
CA ASN A 26 7.09 -16.71 2.38
C ASN A 26 6.13 -16.30 3.50
N ARG A 27 6.65 -16.11 4.71
CA ARG A 27 5.90 -15.56 5.85
C ARG A 27 6.27 -14.10 6.07
N THR A 28 5.26 -13.26 6.23
CA THR A 28 5.41 -11.83 6.49
C THR A 28 5.88 -11.61 7.93
N SER A 29 6.84 -10.71 8.12
CA SER A 29 7.29 -10.26 9.46
C SER A 29 6.61 -8.95 9.88
N TYR A 30 6.02 -8.24 8.91
CA TYR A 30 5.31 -6.99 9.14
C TYR A 30 4.32 -6.72 8.01
N GLU A 31 3.21 -6.08 8.39
CA GLU A 31 2.12 -5.71 7.49
C GLU A 31 1.55 -4.35 7.87
N LYS A 32 1.23 -3.51 6.87
CA LYS A 32 0.50 -2.26 7.06
C LYS A 32 -0.33 -1.90 5.84
N ILE A 33 -1.52 -1.37 6.09
CA ILE A 33 -2.46 -0.93 5.07
C ILE A 33 -2.56 0.60 5.12
N TYR A 34 -2.51 1.23 3.94
CA TYR A 34 -2.71 2.66 3.77
C TYR A 34 -3.83 2.94 2.77
N ALA A 35 -4.53 4.07 2.92
CA ALA A 35 -5.37 4.58 1.86
C ALA A 35 -4.48 5.23 0.79
N GLY A 36 -4.41 4.60 -0.38
CA GLY A 36 -3.59 5.02 -1.51
C GLY A 36 -4.41 5.63 -2.64
N GLY A 37 -3.75 6.46 -3.44
CA GLY A 37 -4.37 7.09 -4.60
C GLY A 37 -3.81 8.47 -4.84
N LYS A 38 -3.64 8.90 -6.10
CA LYS A 38 -2.95 10.17 -6.39
C LYS A 38 -3.57 11.37 -5.69
N GLY A 39 -4.89 11.51 -5.72
CA GLY A 39 -5.58 12.59 -5.00
C GLY A 39 -5.53 12.40 -3.49
N ILE A 40 -5.68 11.17 -2.99
CA ILE A 40 -5.60 10.84 -1.55
C ILE A 40 -4.22 11.22 -1.00
N ASN A 41 -3.14 10.83 -1.69
CA ASN A 41 -1.76 11.11 -1.30
C ASN A 41 -1.41 12.60 -1.32
N VAL A 42 -2.12 13.42 -2.12
CA VAL A 42 -1.96 14.89 -2.12
C VAL A 42 -2.73 15.54 -0.96
N SER A 43 -3.71 14.84 -0.38
CA SER A 43 -4.57 15.35 0.70
C SER A 43 -4.13 14.97 2.11
N ILE A 44 -3.11 14.11 2.25
CA ILE A 44 -2.48 13.69 3.51
C ILE A 44 -1.16 14.44 3.65
#